data_AF-A0A561V4C5-F1
#
_entry.id   AF-A0A561V4C5-F1
#
_cell.length_a   1.000
_cell.length_b   1.000
_cell.length_c   1.000
_cell.angle_alpha   90.00
_cell.angle_beta   90.00
_cell.angle_gamma   90.00
#
_symmetry.space_group_name_H-M   'P 1'
#
loop_
_entity.id
_entity.type
_entity.pdbx_description
1 polymer ?
#
loop_
_entity_poly.entity_id
_entity_poly.type
_entity_poly.pdbx_seq_one_letter_code
_entity_poly.pdbx_strand_id
1 'polypeptide(L)'
;MAAFTAWCASVGRRPLPATPETVTEYVAHLTVTPSPQTGRPLAPGSINRVLTAVRAAHRADAAPAPETEGARKVLSGYRKRLAAANGRAEARAARPRRAGPSTPDALREMLATLDQDTLIGKRDAALLLLGYACTAHVSELVSLDQADAVETNAGLLVTLYRRPLKRHDKVAVPYGPIPATCPVWAAARRAERQGAHQWAAVRPYRWPRPHHPSNDPSRPERRGPVRPHHPYRRGRHRHPRCHARRLRGAVDWPLPAPRVSTPPPAAPAERRSRRPSRRSRGAGSATGGGRRVRC
;
A
#
# COMPACT_ATOMS: atom_id res chain seq x y z
N MET A 1 -11.14 -13.00 13.33
CA MET A 1 -11.89 -13.63 14.45
C MET A 1 -11.58 -15.11 14.62
N ALA A 2 -11.55 -15.92 13.55
CA ALA A 2 -11.28 -17.36 13.63
C ALA A 2 -10.08 -17.79 14.51
N ALA A 3 -8.92 -17.13 14.37
CA ALA A 3 -7.75 -17.45 15.19
C ALA A 3 -7.95 -17.15 16.70
N PHE A 4 -8.66 -16.06 17.01
CA PHE A 4 -8.96 -15.70 18.40
C PHE A 4 -9.99 -16.66 19.02
N THR A 5 -11.05 -16.99 18.28
CA THR A 5 -12.07 -17.95 18.74
C THR A 5 -11.48 -19.34 18.95
N ALA A 6 -10.59 -19.80 18.05
CA ALA A 6 -9.90 -21.07 18.19
C ALA A 6 -8.97 -21.07 19.42
N TRP A 7 -8.20 -19.99 19.63
CA TRP A 7 -7.38 -19.85 20.83
C TRP A 7 -8.23 -19.87 22.10
N CYS A 8 -9.31 -19.07 22.15
CA CYS A 8 -10.24 -19.06 23.27
C CYS A 8 -10.78 -20.46 23.58
N ALA A 9 -11.20 -21.22 22.58
CA ALA A 9 -11.66 -22.60 22.75
C ALA A 9 -10.56 -23.50 23.35
N SER A 10 -9.31 -23.36 22.89
CA SER A 10 -8.18 -24.16 23.38
C SER A 10 -7.80 -23.89 24.84
N VAL A 11 -8.04 -22.66 25.34
CA VAL A 11 -7.71 -22.26 26.71
C VAL A 11 -8.94 -22.11 27.62
N GLY A 12 -10.12 -22.59 27.18
CA GLY A 12 -11.35 -22.53 27.96
C GLY A 12 -11.88 -21.12 28.22
N ARG A 13 -11.62 -20.16 27.32
CA ARG A 13 -12.08 -18.77 27.41
C ARG A 13 -13.27 -18.52 26.50
N ARG A 14 -14.09 -17.52 26.84
CA ARG A 14 -15.20 -17.06 25.99
C ARG A 14 -14.71 -16.00 25.01
N PRO A 15 -14.92 -16.17 23.69
CA PRO A 15 -14.47 -15.19 22.70
C PRO A 15 -15.41 -13.98 22.53
N LEU A 16 -16.69 -14.10 22.89
CA LEU A 16 -17.66 -13.01 22.81
C LEU A 16 -18.81 -13.14 23.84
N PRO A 17 -19.06 -12.12 24.68
CA PRO A 17 -18.13 -11.02 24.99
C PRO A 17 -16.88 -11.58 25.68
N ALA A 18 -15.71 -11.16 25.19
CA ALA A 18 -14.43 -11.45 25.82
C ALA A 18 -14.20 -10.48 26.99
N THR A 19 -13.54 -10.96 28.04
CA THR A 19 -13.12 -10.10 29.14
C THR A 19 -11.82 -9.35 28.80
N PRO A 20 -11.52 -8.22 29.45
CA PRO A 20 -10.24 -7.51 29.28
C PRO A 20 -9.01 -8.40 29.52
N GLU A 21 -9.10 -9.33 30.49
CA GLU A 21 -8.05 -10.29 30.83
C GLU A 21 -7.86 -11.27 29.67
N THR A 22 -8.95 -11.78 29.10
CA THR A 22 -8.92 -12.71 27.95
C THR A 22 -8.18 -12.08 26.77
N VAL A 23 -8.44 -10.80 26.49
CA VAL A 23 -7.77 -10.07 25.40
C VAL A 23 -6.31 -9.79 25.73
N THR A 24 -6.00 -9.49 27.00
CA THR A 24 -4.63 -9.24 27.46
C THR A 24 -3.77 -10.51 27.35
N GLU A 25 -4.28 -11.64 27.82
CA GLU A 25 -3.65 -12.96 27.69
C GLU A 25 -3.48 -13.37 26.23
N TYR A 26 -4.47 -13.11 25.38
CA TYR A 26 -4.34 -13.39 23.96
C TYR A 26 -3.22 -12.57 23.30
N VAL A 27 -3.13 -11.28 23.64
CA VAL A 27 -2.04 -10.44 23.14
C VAL A 27 -0.70 -10.95 23.64
N ALA A 28 -0.58 -11.36 24.91
CA ALA A 28 0.64 -11.97 25.45
C ALA A 28 1.02 -13.25 24.69
N HIS A 29 0.05 -14.14 24.45
CA HIS A 29 0.23 -15.35 23.65
C HIS A 29 0.77 -15.04 22.25
N LEU A 30 0.26 -14.01 21.56
CA LEU A 30 0.73 -13.61 20.24
C LEU A 30 2.17 -13.05 20.22
N THR A 31 2.69 -12.58 21.35
CA THR A 31 4.08 -12.07 21.44
C THR A 31 5.12 -13.18 21.48
N VAL A 32 4.74 -14.39 21.83
CA VAL A 32 5.64 -15.55 21.96
C VAL A 32 5.34 -16.65 20.95
N THR A 33 4.12 -16.71 20.42
CA THR A 33 3.69 -17.79 19.53
C THR A 33 4.08 -17.48 18.08
N PRO A 34 4.89 -18.34 17.43
CA PRO A 34 5.26 -18.15 16.04
C PRO A 34 4.05 -18.21 15.09
N SER A 35 3.99 -17.29 14.13
CA SER A 35 3.06 -17.38 13.02
C SER A 35 3.46 -18.54 12.10
N PRO A 36 2.50 -19.38 11.64
CA PRO A 36 2.76 -20.43 10.67
C PRO A 36 3.43 -19.94 9.38
N GLN A 37 3.17 -18.68 8.98
CA GLN A 37 3.70 -18.11 7.74
C GLN A 37 5.16 -17.67 7.85
N THR A 38 5.58 -17.20 9.03
CA THR A 38 6.89 -16.54 9.19
C THR A 38 7.81 -17.27 10.17
N GLY A 39 7.33 -18.28 10.89
CA GLY A 39 8.08 -18.98 11.93
C GLY A 39 8.50 -18.06 13.09
N ARG A 40 7.86 -16.89 13.23
CA ARG A 40 8.21 -15.85 14.20
C ARG A 40 6.96 -15.25 14.82
N PRO A 41 7.02 -14.76 16.06
CA PRO A 41 5.89 -14.05 16.66
C PRO A 41 5.44 -12.87 15.81
N LEU A 42 4.16 -12.48 15.96
CA LEU A 42 3.61 -11.40 15.16
C LEU A 42 4.32 -10.07 15.48
N ALA A 43 4.51 -9.25 14.45
CA ALA A 43 5.01 -7.90 14.64
C ALA A 43 3.99 -7.06 15.46
N PRO A 44 4.44 -6.08 16.27
CA PRO A 44 3.54 -5.27 17.10
C PRO A 44 2.41 -4.58 16.34
N GLY A 45 2.65 -4.17 15.08
CA GLY A 45 1.62 -3.60 14.22
C GLY A 45 0.52 -4.60 13.84
N SER A 46 0.90 -5.87 13.60
CA SER A 46 -0.04 -6.95 13.31
C SER A 46 -0.88 -7.30 14.53
N ILE A 47 -0.26 -7.39 15.72
CA ILE A 47 -0.99 -7.62 16.98
C ILE A 47 -1.99 -6.48 17.25
N ASN A 48 -1.60 -5.23 17.00
CA ASN A 48 -2.52 -4.11 17.13
C ASN A 48 -3.73 -4.22 16.19
N ARG A 49 -3.53 -4.68 14.95
CA ARG A 49 -4.63 -4.95 14.01
C ARG A 49 -5.56 -6.06 14.51
N VAL A 50 -5.00 -7.13 15.07
CA VAL A 50 -5.78 -8.21 15.69
C VAL A 50 -6.63 -7.67 16.83
N LEU A 51 -6.06 -6.83 17.71
CA LEU A 51 -6.78 -6.18 18.80
C LEU A 51 -7.95 -5.32 18.30
N THR A 52 -7.72 -4.52 17.24
CA THR A 52 -8.79 -3.75 16.60
C THR A 52 -9.88 -4.65 16.02
N ALA A 53 -9.51 -5.77 15.39
CA ALA A 53 -10.46 -6.72 14.83
C ALA A 53 -11.33 -7.39 15.90
N VAL A 54 -10.74 -7.79 17.05
CA VAL A 54 -11.50 -8.34 18.19
C VAL A 54 -12.53 -7.33 18.68
N ARG A 55 -12.14 -6.07 18.89
CA ARG A 55 -13.09 -5.01 19.31
C ARG A 55 -14.16 -4.74 18.26
N ALA A 56 -13.80 -4.76 16.97
CA ALA A 56 -14.75 -4.55 15.88
C ALA A 56 -15.82 -5.65 15.83
N ALA A 57 -15.43 -6.91 16.04
CA ALA A 57 -16.37 -8.02 16.11
C ALA A 57 -17.35 -7.91 17.27
N HIS A 58 -16.89 -7.44 18.45
CA HIS A 58 -17.80 -7.16 19.57
C HIS A 58 -18.85 -6.12 19.20
N ARG A 59 -18.45 -5.03 18.54
CA ARG A 59 -19.39 -4.01 18.08
C ARG A 59 -20.37 -4.53 17.03
N ALA A 60 -19.90 -5.40 16.13
CA ALA A 60 -20.74 -5.99 15.10
C ALA A 60 -21.85 -6.88 15.70
N ASP A 61 -21.56 -7.59 16.80
CA ASP A 61 -22.52 -8.45 17.50
C ASP A 61 -23.29 -7.70 18.62
N ALA A 62 -23.26 -6.36 18.62
CA ALA A 62 -23.83 -5.51 19.67
C ALA A 62 -23.38 -5.88 21.11
N ALA A 63 -22.25 -6.55 21.25
CA ALA A 63 -21.65 -6.92 22.52
C ALA A 63 -20.75 -5.79 23.05
N PRO A 64 -20.61 -5.66 24.38
CA PRO A 64 -19.70 -4.68 24.96
C PRO A 64 -18.27 -4.97 24.51
N ALA A 65 -17.61 -3.96 23.91
CA ALA A 65 -16.23 -4.11 23.47
C ALA A 65 -15.29 -4.17 24.70
N PRO A 66 -14.35 -5.12 24.76
CA PRO A 66 -13.47 -5.27 25.91
C PRO A 66 -12.57 -4.06 26.10
N GLU A 67 -12.27 -3.74 27.37
CA GLU A 67 -11.20 -2.82 27.72
C GLU A 67 -9.84 -3.40 27.28
N THR A 68 -8.91 -2.54 26.89
CA THR A 68 -7.67 -2.96 26.20
C THR A 68 -6.41 -2.33 26.78
N GLU A 69 -6.49 -1.65 27.92
CA GLU A 69 -5.33 -1.07 28.58
C GLU A 69 -4.26 -2.12 28.90
N GLY A 70 -4.64 -3.25 29.51
CA GLY A 70 -3.73 -4.36 29.80
C GLY A 70 -3.04 -4.91 28.54
N ALA A 71 -3.82 -5.22 27.51
CA ALA A 71 -3.32 -5.65 26.20
C ALA A 71 -2.32 -4.64 25.58
N ARG A 72 -2.59 -3.32 25.71
CA ARG A 72 -1.67 -2.28 25.22
C ARG A 72 -0.38 -2.19 26.04
N LYS A 73 -0.43 -2.41 27.36
CA LYS A 73 0.76 -2.47 28.22
C LYS A 73 1.66 -3.64 27.82
N VAL A 74 1.10 -4.83 27.60
CA VAL A 74 1.83 -6.00 27.09
C VAL A 74 2.48 -5.68 25.74
N LEU A 75 1.72 -5.10 24.81
CA LEU A 75 2.22 -4.73 23.49
C LEU A 75 3.33 -3.67 23.54
N SER A 76 3.25 -2.72 24.48
CA SER A 76 4.29 -1.72 24.74
C SER A 76 5.58 -2.37 25.25
N GLY A 77 5.46 -3.27 26.23
CA GLY A 77 6.59 -4.06 26.73
C GLY A 77 7.27 -4.88 25.64
N TYR A 78 6.47 -5.55 24.80
CA TYR A 78 6.96 -6.32 23.66
C TYR A 78 7.73 -5.45 22.64
N ARG A 79 7.22 -4.25 22.31
CA ARG A 79 7.96 -3.29 21.45
C ARG A 79 9.32 -2.92 22.03
N LYS A 80 9.38 -2.65 23.35
CA LYS A 80 10.64 -2.33 24.04
C LYS A 80 11.62 -3.49 23.98
N ARG A 81 11.17 -4.72 24.24
CA ARG A 81 12.01 -5.94 24.15
C ARG A 81 12.57 -6.15 22.74
N LEU A 82 11.74 -6.00 21.70
CA LEU A 82 12.20 -6.09 20.31
C LEU A 82 13.19 -4.99 19.95
N ALA A 83 13.01 -3.77 20.45
CA ALA A 83 13.91 -2.65 20.19
C ALA A 83 15.27 -2.80 20.89
N ALA A 84 15.28 -3.39 22.09
CA ALA A 84 16.49 -3.67 22.85
C ALA A 84 17.22 -4.96 22.42
N ALA A 85 16.60 -5.78 21.56
CA ALA A 85 17.24 -6.99 21.06
C ALA A 85 18.39 -6.63 20.11
N ASN A 86 19.53 -7.31 20.28
CA ASN A 86 20.75 -7.08 19.49
C ASN A 86 20.65 -7.49 18.01
N GLY A 87 19.53 -8.10 17.61
CA GLY A 87 19.29 -8.55 16.24
C GLY A 87 18.63 -7.50 15.36
N ARG A 88 19.19 -7.31 14.15
CA ARG A 88 18.67 -6.33 13.16
C ARG A 88 17.22 -6.63 12.75
N ALA A 89 16.81 -7.90 12.77
CA ALA A 89 15.47 -8.29 12.37
C ALA A 89 14.41 -7.95 13.44
N GLU A 90 14.77 -8.12 14.70
CA GLU A 90 13.97 -7.84 15.89
C GLU A 90 13.80 -6.32 16.05
N ALA A 91 14.89 -5.57 15.93
CA ALA A 91 14.85 -4.11 15.91
C ALA A 91 13.98 -3.57 14.76
N ARG A 92 14.06 -4.20 13.57
CA ARG A 92 13.18 -3.86 12.44
C ARG A 92 11.71 -4.18 12.72
N ALA A 93 11.44 -5.29 13.42
CA ALA A 93 10.08 -5.67 13.80
C ALA A 93 9.47 -4.70 14.83
N ALA A 94 10.29 -4.09 15.69
CA ALA A 94 9.84 -3.04 16.62
C ALA A 94 9.34 -1.78 15.89
N ARG A 95 9.95 -1.45 14.73
CA ARG A 95 9.63 -0.23 13.98
C ARG A 95 8.37 -0.42 13.12
N PRO A 96 7.43 0.55 13.13
CA PRO A 96 6.32 0.55 12.19
C PRO A 96 6.84 0.52 10.74
N ARG A 97 6.42 -0.49 9.98
CA ARG A 97 6.76 -0.58 8.56
C ARG A 97 5.97 0.48 7.81
N ARG A 98 6.65 1.54 7.37
CA ARG A 98 6.09 2.56 6.49
C ARG A 98 6.46 2.22 5.06
N ALA A 99 5.51 2.36 4.13
CA ALA A 99 5.85 2.36 2.71
C ALA A 99 6.81 3.53 2.45
N GLY A 100 7.74 3.34 1.49
CA GLY A 100 8.53 4.46 1.00
C GLY A 100 7.62 5.51 0.35
N PRO A 101 8.06 6.77 0.25
CA PRO A 101 7.36 7.76 -0.55
C PRO A 101 7.20 7.28 -1.99
N SER A 102 6.04 7.51 -2.59
CA SER A 102 5.87 7.25 -4.02
C SER A 102 6.80 8.15 -4.81
N THR A 103 7.60 7.58 -5.70
CA THR A 103 8.47 8.34 -6.61
C THR A 103 7.70 8.65 -7.90
N PRO A 104 8.09 9.70 -8.64
CA PRO A 104 7.54 9.96 -9.97
C PRO A 104 7.69 8.76 -10.92
N ASP A 105 8.78 7.98 -10.81
CA ASP A 105 9.00 6.79 -11.63
C ASP A 105 7.99 5.69 -11.30
N ALA A 106 7.79 5.40 -10.01
CA ALA A 106 6.77 4.46 -9.57
C ALA A 106 5.36 4.90 -9.99
N LEU A 107 5.09 6.21 -10.02
CA LEU A 107 3.82 6.75 -10.49
C LEU A 107 3.62 6.49 -11.99
N ARG A 108 4.67 6.63 -12.82
CA ARG A 108 4.61 6.31 -14.25
C ARG A 108 4.41 4.81 -14.47
N GLU A 109 5.08 3.96 -13.71
CA GLU A 109 4.89 2.51 -13.75
C GLU A 109 3.45 2.12 -13.40
N MET A 110 2.87 2.73 -12.34
CA MET A 110 1.47 2.49 -11.98
C MET A 110 0.53 2.92 -13.11
N LEU A 111 0.73 4.11 -13.69
CA LEU A 111 -0.10 4.61 -14.78
C LEU A 111 -0.03 3.75 -16.04
N ALA A 112 1.11 3.12 -16.30
CA ALA A 112 1.30 2.22 -17.45
C ALA A 112 0.51 0.91 -17.32
N THR A 113 0.05 0.55 -16.12
CA THR A 113 -0.79 -0.65 -15.92
C THR A 113 -2.29 -0.36 -16.11
N LEU A 114 -2.67 0.90 -16.27
CA LEU A 114 -4.07 1.32 -16.41
C LEU A 114 -4.46 1.49 -17.88
N ASP A 115 -5.60 0.90 -18.27
CA ASP A 115 -6.23 1.16 -19.55
C ASP A 115 -6.99 2.51 -19.51
N GLN A 116 -6.30 3.57 -19.90
CA GLN A 116 -6.82 4.94 -19.91
C GLN A 116 -7.81 5.22 -21.06
N ASP A 117 -8.17 4.24 -21.89
CA ASP A 117 -9.28 4.39 -22.83
C ASP A 117 -10.63 4.08 -22.17
N THR A 118 -10.62 3.31 -21.08
CA THR A 118 -11.80 3.01 -20.26
C THR A 118 -12.11 4.11 -19.23
N LEU A 119 -13.38 4.21 -18.82
CA LEU A 119 -13.77 5.12 -17.73
C LEU A 119 -13.09 4.78 -16.40
N ILE A 120 -12.90 3.49 -16.13
CA ILE A 120 -12.26 3.01 -14.90
C ILE A 120 -10.78 3.41 -14.90
N GLY A 121 -10.04 3.18 -15.97
CA GLY A 121 -8.63 3.57 -16.02
C GLY A 121 -8.42 5.07 -16.02
N LYS A 122 -9.28 5.87 -16.66
CA LYS A 122 -9.26 7.35 -16.55
C LYS A 122 -9.52 7.81 -15.13
N ARG A 123 -10.50 7.21 -14.44
CA ARG A 123 -10.80 7.49 -13.04
C ARG A 123 -9.59 7.19 -12.17
N ASP A 124 -9.03 5.99 -12.29
CA ASP A 124 -7.97 5.52 -11.43
C ASP A 124 -6.68 6.32 -11.68
N ALA A 125 -6.39 6.68 -12.93
CA ALA A 125 -5.29 7.59 -13.28
C ALA A 125 -5.47 8.98 -12.67
N ALA A 126 -6.68 9.56 -12.75
CA ALA A 126 -6.98 10.85 -12.13
C ALA A 126 -6.82 10.79 -10.60
N LEU A 127 -7.33 9.75 -9.95
CA LEU A 127 -7.21 9.57 -8.50
C LEU A 127 -5.76 9.38 -8.06
N LEU A 128 -4.96 8.61 -8.80
CA LEU A 128 -3.53 8.43 -8.51
C LEU A 128 -2.77 9.76 -8.60
N LEU A 129 -2.97 10.50 -9.69
CA LEU A 129 -2.27 11.77 -9.93
C LEU A 129 -2.73 12.87 -8.97
N LEU A 130 -4.03 13.01 -8.71
CA LEU A 130 -4.55 13.96 -7.72
C LEU A 130 -4.14 13.59 -6.29
N GLY A 131 -4.16 12.30 -5.95
CA GLY A 131 -3.69 11.80 -4.67
C GLY A 131 -2.22 12.14 -4.42
N TYR A 132 -1.40 11.97 -5.45
CA TYR A 132 0.01 12.34 -5.42
C TYR A 132 0.19 13.86 -5.27
N ALA A 133 -0.47 14.66 -6.12
CA ALA A 133 -0.33 16.11 -6.13
C ALA A 133 -0.83 16.78 -4.84
N CYS A 134 -1.93 16.28 -4.27
CA CYS A 134 -2.52 16.81 -3.05
C CYS A 134 -1.94 16.22 -1.76
N THR A 135 -1.02 15.26 -1.87
CA THR A 135 -0.55 14.40 -0.76
C THR A 135 -1.73 13.82 0.04
N ALA A 136 -2.78 13.40 -0.67
CA ALA A 136 -4.04 13.00 -0.06
C ALA A 136 -4.02 11.52 0.29
N HIS A 137 -4.65 11.18 1.42
CA HIS A 137 -4.88 9.78 1.77
C HIS A 137 -6.06 9.22 0.96
N VAL A 138 -6.08 7.90 0.75
CA VAL A 138 -7.18 7.22 0.01
C VAL A 138 -8.54 7.56 0.63
N SER A 139 -8.65 7.61 1.95
CA SER A 139 -9.90 7.99 2.64
C SER A 139 -10.34 9.44 2.43
N GLU A 140 -9.43 10.31 1.99
CA GLU A 140 -9.73 11.71 1.65
C GLU A 140 -10.20 11.79 0.20
N LEU A 141 -9.53 11.05 -0.70
CA LEU A 141 -9.92 10.97 -2.11
C LEU A 141 -11.28 10.30 -2.34
N VAL A 142 -11.65 9.32 -1.52
CA VAL A 142 -12.97 8.65 -1.63
C VAL A 142 -14.13 9.60 -1.32
N SER A 143 -13.88 10.67 -0.55
CA SER A 143 -14.89 11.68 -0.22
C SER A 143 -14.89 12.87 -1.18
N LEU A 144 -14.02 12.88 -2.20
CA LEU A 144 -13.90 13.97 -3.16
C LEU A 144 -14.98 13.85 -4.25
N ASP A 145 -15.77 14.91 -4.43
CA ASP A 145 -16.71 15.03 -5.53
C ASP A 145 -16.16 15.96 -6.64
N GLN A 146 -16.78 15.96 -7.82
CA GLN A 146 -16.41 16.82 -8.93
C GLN A 146 -16.53 18.30 -8.58
N ALA A 147 -17.53 18.67 -7.78
CA ALA A 147 -17.73 20.05 -7.32
C ALA A 147 -16.60 20.57 -6.41
N ASP A 148 -15.85 19.67 -5.78
CA ASP A 148 -14.73 20.04 -4.90
C ASP A 148 -13.46 20.42 -5.68
N ALA A 149 -13.40 20.15 -6.99
CA ALA A 149 -12.29 20.48 -7.87
C ALA A 149 -12.67 21.62 -8.81
N VAL A 150 -12.22 22.83 -8.48
CA VAL A 150 -12.52 24.05 -9.25
C VAL A 150 -11.36 24.38 -10.18
N GLU A 151 -11.66 24.62 -11.46
CA GLU A 151 -10.65 25.06 -12.43
C GLU A 151 -10.23 26.51 -12.20
N THR A 152 -8.93 26.75 -12.40
CA THR A 152 -8.28 28.06 -12.28
C THR A 152 -7.31 28.24 -13.43
N ASN A 153 -6.87 29.47 -13.69
CA ASN A 153 -5.87 29.77 -14.73
C ASN A 153 -4.54 29.00 -14.52
N ALA A 154 -4.23 28.60 -13.29
CA ALA A 154 -2.99 27.92 -12.94
C ALA A 154 -3.12 26.39 -12.82
N GLY A 155 -4.34 25.84 -12.90
CA GLY A 155 -4.62 24.41 -12.69
C GLY A 155 -5.92 24.19 -11.93
N LEU A 156 -5.92 23.30 -10.94
CA LEU A 156 -7.10 23.01 -10.11
C LEU A 156 -6.93 23.55 -8.69
N LEU A 157 -8.02 24.00 -8.09
CA LEU A 157 -8.14 24.21 -6.66
C LEU A 157 -9.04 23.11 -6.08
N VAL A 158 -8.44 22.17 -5.37
CA VAL A 158 -9.12 20.96 -4.86
C VAL A 158 -9.40 21.14 -3.37
N THR A 159 -10.66 20.99 -2.98
CA THR A 159 -11.08 21.02 -1.57
C THR A 159 -11.10 19.59 -1.01
N LEU A 160 -10.31 19.34 0.03
CA LEU A 160 -10.20 18.03 0.67
C LEU A 160 -10.57 18.09 2.14
N TYR A 161 -11.39 17.15 2.61
CA TYR A 161 -11.58 16.94 4.05
C TYR A 161 -10.39 16.15 4.61
N ARG A 162 -9.52 16.82 5.36
CA ARG A 162 -8.35 16.23 6.01
C ARG A 162 -8.79 15.45 7.24
N ARG A 163 -9.01 14.14 7.08
CA ARG A 163 -9.51 13.25 8.14
C ARG A 163 -8.72 13.36 9.46
N PRO A 164 -7.37 13.40 9.47
CA PRO A 164 -6.61 13.53 10.71
C PRO A 164 -6.76 14.90 11.38
N LEU A 165 -6.93 15.96 10.58
CA LEU A 165 -7.02 17.35 11.05
C LEU A 165 -8.47 17.78 11.32
N LYS A 166 -9.45 16.98 10.89
CA LYS A 166 -10.89 17.23 10.99
C LYS A 166 -11.33 18.58 10.41
N ARG A 167 -10.73 19.01 9.30
CA ARG A 167 -11.07 20.27 8.61
C ARG A 167 -11.01 20.13 7.09
N HIS A 168 -11.71 21.02 6.39
CA HIS A 168 -11.52 21.20 4.95
C HIS A 168 -10.26 22.02 4.69
N ASP A 169 -9.54 21.64 3.64
CA ASP A 169 -8.32 22.30 3.21
C ASP A 169 -8.35 22.47 1.69
N LYS A 170 -7.91 23.63 1.20
CA LYS A 170 -7.88 23.93 -0.23
C LYS A 170 -6.46 23.77 -0.75
N VAL A 171 -6.29 22.87 -1.71
CA VAL A 171 -4.99 22.52 -2.26
C VAL A 171 -4.92 22.99 -3.71
N ALA A 172 -3.97 23.87 -4.00
CA ALA A 172 -3.68 24.28 -5.37
C ALA A 172 -2.87 23.19 -6.06
N VAL A 173 -3.38 22.70 -7.19
CA VAL A 173 -2.79 21.65 -8.01
C VAL A 173 -2.42 22.28 -9.36
N PRO A 174 -1.14 22.62 -9.59
CA PRO A 174 -0.73 23.26 -10.83
C PRO A 174 -0.70 22.26 -12.00
N TYR A 175 -0.65 22.81 -13.21
CA TYR A 175 -0.34 22.01 -14.40
C TYR A 175 1.05 21.37 -14.28
N GLY A 176 1.13 20.11 -14.70
CA GLY A 176 2.37 19.37 -14.81
C GLY A 176 3.02 19.61 -16.18
N PRO A 177 4.36 19.59 -16.27
CA PRO A 177 5.06 19.83 -17.53
C PRO A 177 4.87 18.68 -18.55
N ILE A 178 4.55 17.47 -18.07
CA ILE A 178 4.36 16.29 -18.90
C ILE A 178 2.85 15.95 -18.92
N PRO A 179 2.18 16.01 -20.08
CA PRO A 179 0.74 15.75 -20.17
C PRO A 179 0.32 14.37 -19.66
N ALA A 180 1.15 13.35 -19.87
CA ALA A 180 0.87 11.97 -19.45
C ALA A 180 0.83 11.79 -17.91
N THR A 181 1.45 12.68 -17.15
CA THR A 181 1.49 12.64 -15.67
C THR A 181 0.88 13.91 -15.05
N CYS A 182 0.17 14.71 -15.82
CA CYS A 182 -0.40 15.95 -15.31
C CYS A 182 -1.73 15.65 -14.58
N PRO A 183 -1.87 15.99 -13.29
CA PRO A 183 -3.09 15.74 -12.53
C PRO A 183 -4.30 16.51 -13.08
N VAL A 184 -4.08 17.73 -13.56
CA VAL A 184 -5.14 18.57 -14.14
C VAL A 184 -5.68 17.96 -15.42
N TRP A 185 -4.80 17.57 -16.35
CA TRP A 185 -5.22 16.91 -17.60
C TRP A 185 -5.89 15.56 -17.35
N ALA A 186 -5.42 14.79 -16.37
CA ALA A 186 -6.04 13.51 -16.02
C ALA A 186 -7.45 13.69 -15.44
N ALA A 187 -7.65 14.71 -14.59
CA ALA A 187 -8.96 15.06 -14.06
C ALA A 187 -9.92 15.53 -15.17
N ALA A 188 -9.44 16.41 -16.07
CA ALA A 188 -10.20 16.90 -17.21
C ALA A 188 -10.65 15.75 -18.13
N ARG A 189 -9.74 14.88 -18.58
CA ARG A 189 -10.05 13.73 -19.45
C ARG A 189 -11.12 12.78 -18.90
N ARG A 190 -11.22 12.68 -17.57
CA ARG A 190 -12.27 11.90 -16.91
C ARG A 190 -13.61 12.61 -17.02
N ALA A 191 -13.64 13.90 -16.66
CA ALA A 191 -14.84 14.70 -16.66
C ALA A 191 -15.44 14.82 -18.09
N GLU A 192 -14.56 14.80 -19.10
CA GLU A 192 -14.81 14.82 -20.54
C GLU A 192 -15.77 13.80 -21.08
N ARG A 193 -15.75 12.61 -20.50
CA ARG A 193 -16.68 11.56 -20.90
C ARG A 193 -17.92 11.45 -20.04
N GLN A 194 -18.02 12.24 -18.96
CA GLN A 194 -19.19 12.25 -18.08
C GLN A 194 -20.24 13.30 -18.50
N GLY A 195 -20.02 14.04 -19.60
CA GLY A 195 -20.96 15.05 -20.08
C GLY A 195 -21.04 16.30 -19.19
N ALA A 196 -20.09 16.48 -18.27
CA ALA A 196 -20.03 17.68 -17.44
C ALA A 196 -19.57 18.86 -18.33
N HIS A 197 -20.44 19.73 -18.81
CA HIS A 197 -20.01 20.79 -19.75
C HIS A 197 -19.07 21.86 -19.16
N GLN A 198 -18.76 21.81 -17.86
CA GLN A 198 -17.99 22.83 -17.15
C GLN A 198 -16.46 22.73 -17.28
N TRP A 199 -15.91 21.60 -17.74
CA TRP A 199 -14.46 21.39 -17.91
C TRP A 199 -14.05 21.35 -19.41
N ALA A 200 -15.03 21.40 -20.33
CA ALA A 200 -14.84 21.28 -21.79
C ALA A 200 -14.27 22.53 -22.48
N ALA A 201 -13.97 23.60 -21.74
CA ALA A 201 -13.62 24.90 -22.30
C ALA A 201 -12.17 25.28 -22.02
N VAL A 202 -11.20 24.38 -22.24
CA VAL A 202 -9.78 24.76 -22.23
C VAL A 202 -9.11 24.30 -23.53
N ARG A 203 -9.05 25.26 -24.47
CA ARG A 203 -8.11 25.24 -25.60
C ARG A 203 -6.70 24.94 -25.09
N PRO A 204 -5.84 24.25 -25.85
CA PRO A 204 -4.50 23.91 -25.39
C PRO A 204 -3.75 25.18 -24.96
N TYR A 205 -3.43 25.30 -23.68
CA TYR A 205 -2.47 26.28 -23.19
C TYR A 205 -1.15 26.01 -23.90
N ARG A 206 -0.84 26.82 -24.92
CA ARG A 206 0.42 26.78 -25.66
C ARG A 206 1.49 27.32 -24.73
N TRP A 207 2.35 26.44 -24.22
CA TRP A 207 3.50 26.81 -23.40
C TRP A 207 4.27 27.99 -24.04
N PRO A 208 4.51 29.11 -23.33
CA PRO A 208 5.49 30.07 -23.80
C PRO A 208 6.85 29.36 -23.78
N ARG A 209 7.48 29.21 -24.95
CA ARG A 209 8.86 28.69 -25.03
C ARG A 209 9.71 29.42 -23.98
N PRO A 210 10.58 28.73 -23.21
CA PRO A 210 11.49 29.42 -22.29
C PRO A 210 12.20 30.52 -23.07
N HIS A 211 12.07 31.77 -22.62
CA HIS A 211 12.79 32.88 -23.21
C HIS A 211 14.28 32.63 -22.97
N HIS A 212 15.01 32.20 -24.00
CA HIS A 212 16.46 32.30 -23.98
C HIS A 212 16.81 33.80 -23.89
N PRO A 213 17.65 34.23 -22.93
CA PRO A 213 17.95 35.65 -22.69
C PRO A 213 18.73 36.34 -23.82
N SER A 214 18.86 35.70 -24.99
CA SER A 214 19.61 36.22 -26.13
C SER A 214 18.76 36.93 -27.20
N ASN A 215 17.42 36.91 -27.11
CA ASN A 215 16.53 37.42 -28.18
C ASN A 215 15.46 38.40 -27.68
N ASP A 216 15.86 39.39 -26.89
CA ASP A 216 15.00 40.55 -26.59
C ASP A 216 15.26 41.67 -27.62
N PRO A 217 14.29 41.99 -28.51
CA PRO A 217 14.45 43.04 -29.52
C PRO A 217 14.33 44.46 -28.96
N SER A 218 14.08 44.65 -27.65
CA SER A 218 13.96 45.96 -27.01
C SER A 218 15.26 46.50 -26.39
N ARG A 219 16.40 45.83 -26.63
CA ARG A 219 17.70 46.27 -26.12
C ARG A 219 18.30 47.37 -27.02
N PRO A 220 18.59 48.58 -26.54
CA PRO A 220 19.34 49.56 -27.33
C PRO A 220 20.74 49.00 -27.62
N GLU A 221 21.16 49.13 -28.88
CA GLU A 221 22.48 48.72 -29.39
C GLU A 221 23.59 49.34 -28.52
N ARG A 222 24.13 48.54 -27.60
CA ARG A 222 25.37 48.90 -26.93
C ARG A 222 26.51 48.70 -27.93
N ARG A 223 26.93 49.77 -28.58
CA ARG A 223 28.27 49.89 -29.14
C ARG A 223 29.26 49.68 -27.98
N GLY A 224 29.76 48.45 -27.85
CA GLY A 224 30.78 48.12 -26.86
C GLY A 224 32.10 48.81 -27.21
N PRO A 225 32.87 49.29 -26.23
CA PRO A 225 34.23 49.71 -26.50
C PRO A 225 35.08 48.48 -26.87
N VAL A 226 36.00 48.72 -27.80
CA VAL A 226 36.99 47.80 -28.33
C VAL A 226 37.73 47.07 -27.18
N ARG A 227 37.82 45.74 -27.28
CA ARG A 227 38.57 44.89 -26.36
C ARG A 227 40.07 45.23 -26.43
N PRO A 228 40.77 45.43 -25.30
CA PRO A 228 42.22 45.28 -25.29
C PRO A 228 42.57 43.79 -25.27
N HIS A 229 43.39 43.39 -26.23
CA HIS A 229 44.21 42.19 -26.15
C HIS A 229 45.12 42.26 -24.92
N HIS A 230 45.18 41.20 -24.11
CA HIS A 230 46.39 40.90 -23.35
C HIS A 230 46.57 39.39 -23.12
N PRO A 231 47.81 38.88 -23.16
CA PRO A 231 48.13 37.56 -23.63
C PRO A 231 48.31 36.55 -22.50
N TYR A 232 48.17 35.30 -22.92
CA TYR A 232 48.68 34.11 -22.26
C TYR A 232 50.08 34.31 -21.67
N ARG A 233 50.24 34.11 -20.35
CA ARG A 233 51.52 33.77 -19.73
C ARG A 233 51.37 32.51 -18.88
N ARG A 234 52.14 31.48 -19.26
CA ARG A 234 52.28 30.19 -18.57
C ARG A 234 52.86 30.40 -17.16
N GLY A 235 52.29 29.73 -16.16
CA GLY A 235 52.85 29.61 -14.82
C GLY A 235 52.44 28.28 -14.19
N ARG A 236 53.41 27.38 -14.03
CA ARG A 236 53.26 26.02 -13.48
C ARG A 236 52.97 26.10 -11.98
N HIS A 237 51.91 25.45 -11.49
CA HIS A 237 51.85 25.03 -10.09
C HIS A 237 51.44 23.56 -9.97
N ARG A 238 52.24 22.87 -9.15
CA ARG A 238 52.32 21.43 -8.97
C ARG A 238 51.15 20.90 -8.13
N HIS A 239 50.61 19.75 -8.55
CA HIS A 239 49.68 18.93 -7.77
C HIS A 239 50.33 18.42 -6.46
N PRO A 240 49.62 18.45 -5.32
CA PRO A 240 49.92 17.58 -4.20
C PRO A 240 49.37 16.17 -4.45
N ARG A 241 50.22 15.19 -4.19
CA ARG A 241 50.01 13.75 -4.34
C ARG A 241 48.97 13.27 -3.31
N CYS A 242 47.88 12.65 -3.78
CA CYS A 242 47.09 11.74 -2.95
C CYS A 242 47.60 10.31 -3.18
N HIS A 243 48.20 9.75 -2.13
CA HIS A 243 48.67 8.37 -2.09
C HIS A 243 47.49 7.38 -2.19
N ALA A 244 47.46 6.61 -3.28
CA ALA A 244 46.65 5.41 -3.38
C ALA A 244 47.24 4.32 -2.48
N ARG A 245 46.58 4.03 -1.34
CA ARG A 245 46.78 2.77 -0.62
C ARG A 245 45.92 1.71 -1.30
N ARG A 246 46.59 0.76 -1.96
CA ARG A 246 46.02 -0.52 -2.39
C ARG A 246 45.55 -1.29 -1.17
N LEU A 247 44.28 -1.70 -1.16
CA LEU A 247 43.89 -2.94 -0.51
C LEU A 247 43.35 -3.88 -1.59
N ARG A 248 44.04 -5.01 -1.70
CA ARG A 248 43.69 -6.18 -2.51
C ARG A 248 42.50 -6.86 -1.82
N GLY A 249 41.58 -7.39 -2.60
CA GLY A 249 40.46 -8.20 -2.10
C GLY A 249 39.28 -8.15 -3.06
N ALA A 250 39.44 -8.73 -4.25
CA ALA A 250 38.30 -9.10 -5.07
C ALA A 250 37.49 -10.14 -4.30
N VAL A 251 36.23 -9.84 -4.01
CA VAL A 251 35.25 -10.83 -3.62
C VAL A 251 34.29 -10.94 -4.80
N ASP A 252 34.47 -11.99 -5.59
CA ASP A 252 33.53 -12.43 -6.61
C ASP A 252 32.15 -12.61 -5.96
N TRP A 253 31.15 -11.91 -6.49
CA TRP A 253 29.76 -12.17 -6.14
C TRP A 253 29.19 -13.16 -7.15
N PRO A 254 28.90 -14.42 -6.79
CA PRO A 254 28.33 -15.36 -7.74
C PRO A 254 26.90 -14.92 -8.10
N LEU A 255 26.67 -14.74 -9.40
CA LEU A 255 25.33 -14.59 -9.96
C LEU A 255 24.54 -15.90 -9.72
N PRO A 256 23.29 -15.85 -9.23
CA PRO A 256 22.49 -17.06 -9.06
C PRO A 256 22.08 -17.64 -10.41
N ALA A 257 22.33 -18.95 -10.60
CA ALA A 257 21.93 -19.71 -11.77
C ALA A 257 20.39 -19.74 -11.96
N PRO A 258 19.90 -19.83 -13.21
CA PRO A 258 18.48 -19.94 -13.51
C PRO A 258 17.91 -21.26 -12.96
N ARG A 259 16.80 -21.18 -12.23
CA ARG A 259 16.10 -22.35 -11.69
C ARG A 259 15.47 -23.15 -12.83
N VAL A 260 15.98 -24.36 -13.06
CA VAL A 260 15.28 -25.39 -13.83
C VAL A 260 14.12 -25.92 -12.98
N SER A 261 12.91 -25.83 -13.51
CA SER A 261 11.68 -26.35 -12.90
C SER A 261 11.70 -27.88 -12.90
N THR A 262 11.85 -28.49 -11.72
CA THR A 262 11.56 -29.91 -11.52
C THR A 262 10.04 -30.15 -11.52
N PRO A 263 9.52 -31.14 -12.27
CA PRO A 263 8.11 -31.51 -12.21
C PRO A 263 7.76 -32.16 -10.86
N PRO A 264 6.50 -32.02 -10.38
CA PRO A 264 6.07 -32.56 -9.10
C PRO A 264 6.04 -34.10 -9.10
N PRO A 265 6.26 -34.75 -7.94
CA PRO A 265 6.19 -36.20 -7.83
C PRO A 265 4.76 -36.74 -8.06
N ALA A 266 4.67 -37.89 -8.71
CA ALA A 266 3.41 -38.59 -9.00
C ALA A 266 2.65 -38.95 -7.71
N ALA A 267 1.33 -38.77 -7.74
CA ALA A 267 0.43 -39.11 -6.64
C ALA A 267 0.50 -40.61 -6.30
N PRO A 268 0.40 -41.00 -5.01
CA PRO A 268 0.36 -42.41 -4.63
C PRO A 268 -0.95 -43.04 -5.11
N ALA A 269 -0.84 -44.22 -5.73
CA ALA A 269 -1.95 -45.00 -6.23
C ALA A 269 -2.95 -45.37 -5.11
N GLU A 270 -4.19 -44.93 -5.25
CA GLU A 270 -5.29 -45.37 -4.40
C GLU A 270 -5.49 -46.87 -4.50
N ARG A 271 -5.28 -47.54 -3.36
CA ARG A 271 -5.57 -48.96 -3.15
C ARG A 271 -7.08 -49.15 -3.28
N ARG A 272 -7.55 -49.66 -4.42
CA ARG A 272 -8.95 -50.09 -4.63
C ARG A 272 -9.34 -51.08 -3.53
N SER A 273 -10.17 -50.63 -2.59
CA SER A 273 -10.83 -51.51 -1.64
C SER A 273 -11.90 -52.32 -2.37
N ARG A 274 -11.73 -53.64 -2.38
CA ARG A 274 -12.73 -54.60 -2.88
C ARG A 274 -13.94 -54.55 -1.93
N ARG A 275 -15.08 -54.05 -2.41
CA ARG A 275 -16.39 -54.26 -1.78
C ARG A 275 -16.78 -55.73 -1.94
N PRO A 276 -17.23 -56.45 -0.89
CA PRO A 276 -17.90 -57.73 -1.07
C PRO A 276 -19.35 -57.50 -1.49
N SER A 277 -19.76 -58.24 -2.52
CA SER A 277 -21.11 -58.30 -3.08
C SER A 277 -22.12 -58.85 -2.07
N ARG A 278 -23.17 -58.06 -1.76
CA ARG A 278 -24.37 -58.56 -1.05
C ARG A 278 -25.12 -59.52 -1.97
N ARG A 279 -25.17 -60.79 -1.57
CA ARG A 279 -26.07 -61.80 -2.13
C ARG A 279 -27.51 -61.49 -1.71
N SER A 280 -28.37 -61.60 -2.71
CA SER A 280 -29.83 -61.64 -2.67
C SER A 280 -30.38 -62.75 -1.75
N ARG A 281 -31.37 -62.40 -0.94
CA ARG A 281 -32.48 -63.28 -0.58
C ARG A 281 -33.77 -62.50 -0.80
N GLY A 282 -34.61 -63.03 -1.68
CA GLY A 282 -35.95 -62.53 -1.93
C GLY A 282 -37.02 -63.33 -1.19
N ALA A 283 -38.25 -62.88 -1.44
CA ALA A 283 -39.55 -63.49 -1.21
C ALA A 283 -40.15 -63.38 0.21
N GLY A 284 -41.39 -62.88 0.25
CA GLY A 284 -42.29 -63.06 1.39
C GLY A 284 -43.28 -61.92 1.63
N SER A 285 -44.30 -61.81 0.78
CA SER A 285 -45.52 -61.00 0.95
C SER A 285 -46.31 -61.36 2.22
N ALA A 286 -46.99 -60.37 2.84
CA ALA A 286 -48.41 -60.43 3.24
C ALA A 286 -48.82 -59.24 4.12
N THR A 287 -49.75 -58.43 3.58
CA THR A 287 -50.96 -57.87 4.21
C THR A 287 -51.05 -57.69 5.74
N GLY A 288 -51.44 -56.48 6.14
CA GLY A 288 -52.61 -56.30 7.00
C GLY A 288 -52.39 -55.62 8.35
N GLY A 289 -53.06 -54.47 8.52
CA GLY A 289 -53.76 -54.19 9.78
C GLY A 289 -53.05 -53.32 10.82
N GLY A 290 -53.39 -52.03 10.82
CA GLY A 290 -54.12 -51.46 11.96
C GLY A 290 -53.35 -50.85 13.14
N ARG A 291 -53.77 -49.61 13.44
CA ARG A 291 -53.82 -48.91 14.73
C ARG A 291 -52.58 -48.15 15.22
N ARG A 292 -52.73 -46.82 15.12
CA ARG A 292 -52.55 -45.76 16.15
C ARG A 292 -52.00 -46.23 17.52
N VAL A 293 -51.07 -45.47 18.09
CA VAL A 293 -51.29 -44.52 19.21
C VAL A 293 -49.95 -43.83 19.55
N ARG A 294 -50.06 -42.58 20.01
CA ARG A 294 -49.00 -41.67 20.47
C ARG A 294 -48.35 -42.15 21.78
N CYS A 295 -47.08 -41.79 21.98
CA CYS A 295 -46.56 -40.98 23.09
C CYS A 295 -45.23 -40.38 22.64
#